data_AF-A0A838JB79-F1
#
_entry.id   AF-A0A838JB79-F1
#
_cell.length_a   1.000
_cell.length_b   1.000
_cell.length_c   1.000
_cell.angle_alpha   90.00
_cell.angle_beta   90.00
_cell.angle_gamma   90.00
#
_symmetry.space_group_name_H-M   'P 1'
#
loop_
_entity.id
_entity.type
_entity.pdbx_description
1 polymer ?
#
loop_
_entity_poly.entity_id
_entity_poly.type
_entity_poly.pdbx_seq_one_letter_code
_entity_poly.pdbx_strand_id
1 'polypeptide(L)'
;MNAKKPTLLSIKQRTGITTEQLAAEAGVTLGQAYTVEIGGFVDREIAESVVKAFTKLTGLQYTSDDIQLQNVPPRLPGRGASTMKRKVQE
;
A
#
# COMPACT_ATOMS: atom_id res chain seq x y z
N MET A 1 -23.20 8.93 7.95
CA MET A 1 -22.13 9.77 7.38
C MET A 1 -20.91 8.87 7.18
N ASN A 2 -20.60 8.47 5.94
CA ASN A 2 -19.37 7.71 5.67
C ASN A 2 -18.19 8.68 5.77
N ALA A 3 -17.60 8.82 6.96
CA ALA A 3 -16.34 9.51 7.11
C ALA A 3 -15.29 8.69 6.35
N LYS A 4 -14.90 9.14 5.14
CA LYS A 4 -13.76 8.57 4.42
C LYS A 4 -12.56 8.68 5.36
N LYS A 5 -11.93 7.54 5.67
CA LYS A 5 -10.68 7.50 6.44
C LYS A 5 -9.67 8.46 5.77
N PRO A 6 -8.92 9.27 6.52
CA PRO A 6 -7.92 10.15 5.94
C PRO A 6 -6.80 9.32 5.26
N THR A 7 -6.19 9.88 4.23
CA THR A 7 -4.98 9.30 3.63
C THR A 7 -3.75 9.71 4.44
N LEU A 8 -2.70 8.89 4.38
CA LEU A 8 -1.44 9.19 5.07
C LEU A 8 -0.83 10.51 4.55
N LEU A 9 -1.06 10.88 3.28
CA LEU A 9 -0.69 12.17 2.72
C LEU A 9 -1.31 13.36 3.48
N SER A 10 -2.61 13.30 3.79
CA SER A 10 -3.30 14.37 4.53
C SER A 10 -2.78 14.51 5.97
N ILE A 11 -2.38 13.40 6.58
CA ILE A 11 -1.79 13.38 7.92
C ILE A 11 -0.36 13.97 7.86
N LYS A 12 0.43 13.56 6.86
CA LYS A 12 1.80 14.04 6.64
C LYS A 12 1.90 15.53 6.39
N GLN A 13 0.91 16.13 5.70
CA GLN A 13 0.85 17.58 5.50
C GLN A 13 0.88 18.38 6.81
N ARG A 14 0.50 17.78 7.94
CA ARG A 14 0.53 18.42 9.26
C ARG A 14 1.85 18.26 10.01
N THR A 15 2.69 17.32 9.59
CA THR A 15 3.93 16.95 10.31
C THR A 15 5.20 17.42 9.61
N GLY A 16 5.12 17.82 8.34
CA GLY A 16 6.26 18.37 7.60
C GLY A 16 7.30 17.33 7.15
N ILE A 17 7.00 16.04 7.29
CA ILE A 17 7.89 14.95 6.88
C ILE A 17 7.85 14.79 5.35
N THR A 18 9.02 14.56 4.74
CA THR A 18 9.10 14.30 3.31
C THR A 18 8.93 12.82 2.99
N THR A 19 8.41 12.51 1.79
CA THR A 19 8.28 11.11 1.33
C THR A 19 9.64 10.41 1.28
N GLU A 20 10.71 11.15 1.00
CA GLU A 20 12.10 10.63 0.99
C GLU A 20 12.55 10.16 2.36
N GLN A 21 12.34 10.97 3.40
CA GLN A 21 12.68 10.58 4.78
C GLN A 21 11.89 9.35 5.23
N LEU A 22 10.62 9.31 4.83
CA LEU A 22 9.71 8.24 5.19
C LEU A 22 10.08 6.93 4.48
N ALA A 23 10.46 7.01 3.19
CA ALA A 23 10.97 5.88 2.42
C ALA A 23 12.31 5.36 2.96
N ALA A 24 13.24 6.27 3.29
CA ALA A 24 14.54 5.93 3.86
C ALA A 24 14.40 5.24 5.21
N GLU A 25 13.53 5.74 6.09
CA GLU A 25 13.30 5.15 7.42
C GLU A 25 12.55 3.81 7.35
N ALA A 26 11.64 3.66 6.39
CA ALA A 26 10.91 2.42 6.16
C ALA A 26 11.72 1.36 5.38
N GLY A 27 12.84 1.75 4.77
CA GLY A 27 13.64 0.86 3.92
C GLY A 27 12.93 0.47 2.61
N VAL A 28 12.01 1.29 2.11
CA VAL A 28 11.22 1.03 0.89
C VAL A 28 11.59 2.00 -0.23
N THR A 29 11.17 1.69 -1.45
CA THR A 29 11.37 2.62 -2.57
C THR A 29 10.47 3.86 -2.42
N LEU A 30 10.92 4.99 -2.97
CA LEU A 30 10.14 6.23 -2.98
C LEU A 30 8.74 6.04 -3.60
N GLY A 31 8.65 5.26 -4.67
CA GLY A 31 7.39 4.96 -5.35
C GLY A 31 6.44 4.16 -4.46
N GLN A 32 6.94 3.19 -3.69
CA GLN A 32 6.13 2.44 -2.73
C GLN A 32 5.62 3.34 -1.61
N ALA A 33 6.50 4.17 -1.02
CA ALA A 33 6.10 5.14 0.00
C ALA A 33 5.01 6.10 -0.53
N TYR A 34 5.20 6.67 -1.72
CA TYR A 34 4.21 7.54 -2.36
C TYR A 34 2.87 6.82 -2.61
N THR A 35 2.92 5.54 -3.00
CA THR A 35 1.72 4.74 -3.24
C THR A 35 0.94 4.50 -1.95
N VAL A 36 1.62 4.23 -0.82
CA VAL A 36 0.99 4.18 0.51
C VAL A 36 0.37 5.53 0.87
N GLU A 37 1.08 6.64 0.59
CA GLU A 37 0.65 8.00 0.94
C GLU A 37 -0.69 8.39 0.32
N ILE A 38 -0.87 8.09 -0.97
CA ILE A 38 -2.10 8.40 -1.71
C ILE A 38 -3.22 7.37 -1.48
N GLY A 39 -2.98 6.34 -0.67
CA GLY A 39 -3.93 5.24 -0.46
C GLY A 39 -4.09 4.32 -1.66
N GLY A 40 -3.02 4.16 -2.43
CA GLY A 40 -2.95 3.27 -3.58
C GLY A 40 -2.80 1.80 -3.20
N PHE A 41 -2.48 0.98 -4.21
CA PHE A 41 -2.32 -0.46 -4.06
C PHE A 41 -0.90 -0.82 -3.66
N VAL A 42 -0.74 -1.44 -2.50
CA VAL A 42 0.56 -1.86 -1.95
C VAL A 42 0.40 -3.13 -1.14
N ASP A 43 1.49 -3.88 -1.00
CA ASP A 43 1.54 -4.99 -0.06
C ASP A 43 1.34 -4.49 1.38
N ARG A 44 0.64 -5.31 2.17
CA ARG A 44 0.35 -4.99 3.56
C ARG A 44 1.64 -4.78 4.38
N GLU A 45 2.66 -5.59 4.15
CA GLU A 45 3.96 -5.49 4.83
C GLU A 45 4.67 -4.15 4.56
N ILE A 46 4.55 -3.66 3.32
CA ILE A 46 5.09 -2.35 2.91
C ILE A 46 4.30 -1.25 3.60
N ALA A 47 2.96 -1.34 3.58
CA ALA A 47 2.09 -0.36 4.23
C ALA A 47 2.37 -0.27 5.74
N GLU A 48 2.50 -1.42 6.41
CA GLU A 48 2.84 -1.49 7.84
C GLU A 48 4.22 -0.92 8.14
N SER A 49 5.23 -1.20 7.29
CA SER A 49 6.58 -0.62 7.45
C SER A 49 6.59 0.89 7.30
N VAL A 50 5.88 1.41 6.30
CA VAL A 50 5.75 2.85 6.03
C VAL A 50 5.00 3.57 7.16
N VAL A 51 3.90 2.99 7.65
CA VAL A 51 3.14 3.54 8.79
C VAL A 51 3.95 3.50 10.09
N LYS A 52 4.72 2.44 10.32
CA LYS A 52 5.61 2.31 11.48
C LYS A 52 6.74 3.34 11.43
N ALA A 53 7.34 3.56 10.27
CA ALA A 53 8.33 4.60 10.07
C ALA A 53 7.74 6.00 10.32
N PHE A 54 6.54 6.27 9.79
CA PHE A 54 5.82 7.51 10.03
C PHE A 54 5.53 7.74 11.52
N THR A 55 5.06 6.70 12.23
CA THR A 55 4.82 6.74 13.68
C THR A 55 6.10 7.04 14.45
N LYS A 56 7.23 6.45 14.04
CA LYS A 56 8.53 6.67 14.67
C LYS A 56 9.05 8.10 14.44
N LEU A 57 8.87 8.66 13.25
CA LEU A 57 9.31 10.01 12.92
C LEU A 57 8.42 11.11 13.53
N THR A 58 7.11 10.88 13.63
CA THR A 58 6.15 11.87 14.15
C THR A 58 5.89 11.75 15.65
N GLY A 59 6.16 10.60 16.24
CA GLY A 59 5.69 10.25 17.59
C GLY A 59 4.17 10.02 17.69
N LEU A 60 3.44 10.05 16.56
CA LEU A 60 1.99 9.84 16.52
C LEU A 60 1.69 8.38 16.18
N GLN A 61 0.99 7.67 17.06
CA GLN A 61 0.59 6.29 16.82
C GLN A 61 -0.50 6.23 15.75
N TYR A 62 -0.12 5.75 14.55
CA TYR A 62 -1.06 5.40 13.50
C TYR A 62 -0.90 3.93 13.12
N THR A 63 -2.00 3.30 12.73
CA THR A 63 -1.98 1.94 12.17
C THR A 63 -2.38 1.96 10.70
N SER A 64 -2.08 0.87 9.99
CA SER A 64 -2.54 0.69 8.60
C SER A 64 -4.07 0.64 8.48
N ASP A 65 -4.80 0.40 9.58
CA ASP A 65 -6.27 0.47 9.58
C ASP A 65 -6.79 1.91 9.70
N ASP A 66 -6.03 2.82 10.32
CA ASP A 66 -6.44 4.23 10.49
C ASP A 66 -6.42 5.02 9.17
N ILE A 67 -5.70 4.52 8.18
CA ILE A 67 -5.52 5.18 6.88
C ILE A 67 -6.25 4.45 5.76
N GLN A 68 -6.62 5.21 4.74
CA GLN A 68 -7.20 4.64 3.55
C GLN A 68 -6.13 3.90 2.74
N LEU A 69 -6.19 2.56 2.72
CA LEU A 69 -5.35 1.70 1.88
C LEU A 69 -6.23 0.81 1.01
N GLN A 70 -5.90 0.70 -0.29
CA GLN A 70 -6.52 -0.28 -1.15
C GLN A 70 -5.75 -1.59 -1.06
N ASN A 71 -6.24 -2.47 -0.18
CA ASN A 71 -5.65 -3.80 -0.03
C ASN A 71 -5.98 -4.63 -1.28
N VAL A 72 -4.97 -5.17 -1.94
CA VAL A 72 -5.17 -6.11 -3.03
C VAL A 72 -5.72 -7.39 -2.41
N PRO A 73 -6.95 -7.84 -2.72
CA PRO A 73 -7.31 -9.21 -2.37
C PRO A 73 -6.33 -10.13 -3.13
N PRO A 74 -5.71 -11.14 -2.50
CA PRO A 74 -4.83 -12.07 -3.18
C PRO A 74 -5.66 -13.00 -4.08
N ARG A 75 -6.23 -12.47 -5.17
CA ARG A 75 -6.98 -13.25 -6.15
C ARG A 75 -6.91 -12.64 -7.55
N LEU A 76 -6.07 -13.25 -8.36
CA LEU A 76 -6.52 -13.78 -9.65
C LEU A 76 -6.03 -15.24 -9.76
N PRO A 77 -6.71 -16.23 -9.17
CA PRO A 77 -6.58 -17.59 -9.67
C PRO A 77 -7.18 -17.63 -11.08
N GLY A 78 -6.37 -18.02 -12.06
CA GLY A 78 -6.85 -18.45 -13.37
C GLY A 78 -6.86 -17.37 -14.45
N ARG A 79 -5.69 -16.93 -14.90
CA ARG A 79 -5.53 -16.79 -16.36
C ARG A 79 -5.60 -18.22 -16.89
N GLY A 80 -6.78 -18.64 -17.32
CA GLY A 80 -7.00 -19.96 -17.93
C GLY A 80 -5.92 -20.18 -18.98
N ALA A 81 -4.95 -21.01 -18.66
CA ALA A 81 -4.13 -21.65 -19.65
C ALA A 81 -5.12 -22.53 -20.43
N SER A 82 -5.65 -21.98 -21.52
CA SER A 82 -6.38 -22.72 -22.52
C SER A 82 -5.45 -23.81 -23.02
N THR A 83 -5.49 -24.95 -22.35
CA THR A 83 -4.88 -26.18 -22.81
C THR A 83 -5.84 -26.68 -23.88
N MET A 84 -5.78 -26.04 -25.04
CA MET A 84 -6.45 -26.49 -26.25
C MET A 84 -5.71 -27.77 -26.66
N LYS A 85 -6.04 -28.89 -26.01
CA LYS A 85 -5.71 -30.21 -26.52
C LYS A 85 -6.47 -30.34 -27.82
N ARG A 86 -5.83 -30.05 -28.96
CA ARG A 86 -6.30 -30.52 -30.26
C ARG A 86 -6.34 -32.04 -30.16
N LYS A 87 -7.54 -32.55 -29.92
CA LYS A 87 -7.84 -33.96 -30.09
C LYS A 87 -7.74 -34.22 -31.58
N VAL A 88 -6.80 -35.10 -31.91
CA VAL A 88 -6.62 -35.74 -33.21
C VAL A 88 -7.98 -36.30 -33.65
N GLN A 89 -8.41 -35.98 -34.86
CA GLN A 89 -9.41 -36.78 -35.56
C GLN A 89 -8.81 -37.20 -36.89
N GLU A 90 -8.95 -38.49 -37.09
CA GLU A 90 -8.47 -39.39 -38.13
C GLU A 90 -8.95 -39.00 -39.53
#